data_AF-A0A926NXV9-F1
#
_entry.id   AF-A0A926NXV9-F1
#
_cell.length_a   1.000
_cell.length_b   1.000
_cell.length_c   1.000
_cell.angle_alpha   90.00
_cell.angle_beta   90.00
_cell.angle_gamma   90.00
#
_symmetry.space_group_name_H-M   'P 1'
#
loop_
_entity.id
_entity.type
_entity.pdbx_description
1 polymer ?
#
loop_
_entity_poly.entity_id
_entity_poly.type
_entity_poly.pdbx_seq_one_letter_code
_entity_poly.pdbx_strand_id
1 'polypeptide(L)' 'MDLQTEKLDLLQTIINSDDAGLISDLKALVDTRRIDWFDELSPDNQSDILEGIAQADAGNTVPHSEAVKLFGKWGLK' A
#
# COMPACT_ATOMS: atom_id res chain seq x y z
N MET A 1 -15.03 27.42 8.77
CA MET A 1 -13.73 27.02 8.19
C MET A 1 -14.02 26.34 6.87
N ASP A 2 -13.40 26.81 5.80
CA ASP A 2 -13.42 26.09 4.53
C ASP A 2 -12.23 25.12 4.51
N LEU A 3 -12.53 23.83 4.42
CA LEU A 3 -11.52 22.77 4.47
C LEU A 3 -10.51 22.89 3.30
N GLN A 4 -10.94 23.42 2.15
CA GLN A 4 -10.04 23.59 1.00
C GLN A 4 -9.02 24.71 1.26
N THR A 5 -9.49 25.83 1.82
CA THR A 5 -8.63 26.93 2.27
C THR A 5 -7.58 26.46 3.28
N GLU A 6 -7.97 25.69 4.30
CA GLU A 6 -7.01 25.18 5.30
C GLU A 6 -5.97 24.23 4.72
N LYS A 7 -6.35 23.39 3.75
CA LYS A 7 -5.41 22.50 3.06
C LYS A 7 -4.37 23.29 2.27
N LEU A 8 -4.79 24.37 1.61
CA LEU A 8 -3.89 25.24 0.87
C LEU A 8 -2.93 25.98 1.79
N ASP A 9 -3.40 26.51 2.92
CA ASP A 9 -2.56 27.22 3.89
C ASP A 9 -1.49 26.30 4.51
N LEU A 10 -1.86 25.06 4.82
CA LEU A 10 -0.92 24.02 5.28
C LEU A 10 0.14 23.71 4.23
N LEU A 11 -0.27 23.48 2.98
CA LEU A 11 0.67 23.24 1.88
C LEU A 11 1.63 24.41 1.68
N GLN A 12 1.14 25.64 1.72
CA GLN A 12 1.94 26.84 1.56
C GLN A 12 2.98 26.96 2.69
N THR A 13 2.58 26.63 3.92
CA THR A 13 3.49 26.62 5.09
C THR A 13 4.61 25.61 4.92
N ILE A 14 4.29 24.41 4.43
CA ILE A 14 5.26 23.34 4.19
C ILE A 14 6.24 23.72 3.07
N ILE A 15 5.73 24.22 1.95
CA ILE A 15 6.54 24.58 0.77
C ILE A 15 7.54 25.69 1.10
N ASN A 16 7.15 26.63 1.95
CA ASN A 16 7.99 27.79 2.32
C ASN A 16 8.87 27.53 3.55
N SER A 17 8.88 26.32 4.11
CA SER A 17 9.65 25.99 5.31
C SER A 17 11.02 25.42 4.98
N ASP A 18 12.07 26.01 5.55
CA ASP A 18 13.44 25.46 5.55
C ASP A 18 13.74 24.57 6.78
N ASP A 19 12.78 24.41 7.69
CA ASP A 19 12.93 23.57 8.89
C ASP A 19 12.80 22.08 8.53
N ALA A 20 13.92 21.39 8.44
CA ALA A 20 13.98 19.96 8.16
C ALA A 20 13.32 19.09 9.25
N GLY A 21 13.31 19.54 10.51
CA GLY A 21 12.66 18.85 11.62
C GLY A 21 11.15 18.83 11.44
N LEU A 22 10.56 19.99 11.12
CA LEU A 22 9.12 20.10 10.81
C LEU A 22 8.71 19.16 9.68
N ILE A 23 9.48 19.11 8.59
CA ILE A 23 9.19 18.23 7.45
C ILE A 23 9.27 16.75 7.85
N SER A 24 10.26 16.37 8.66
CA SER A 24 10.42 15.01 9.16
C SER A 24 9.23 14.58 10.03
N ASP A 25 8.82 15.44 10.96
CA ASP A 25 7.70 15.17 11.87
C ASP A 25 6.37 15.04 11.12
N LEU A 26 6.13 15.90 10.13
CA LEU A 26 4.95 15.82 9.27
C LEU A 26 4.92 14.54 8.45
N LYS A 27 6.07 14.11 7.91
CA LYS A 27 6.16 12.86 7.15
C LYS A 27 5.84 11.66 8.04
N ALA A 28 6.42 11.61 9.24
CA ALA A 28 6.10 10.56 10.22
C ALA A 28 4.60 10.56 10.59
N LEU A 29 4.01 11.75 10.81
CA LEU A 29 2.58 11.87 11.12
C LEU A 29 1.70 11.35 9.97
N VAL A 30 2.03 11.66 8.72
CA VAL A 30 1.29 11.15 7.56
C VAL A 30 1.46 9.64 7.42
N ASP A 31 2.69 9.13 7.57
CA ASP A 31 2.99 7.71 7.47
C ASP A 31 2.26 6.89 8.56
N THR A 32 2.13 7.41 9.78
CA THR A 32 1.35 6.75 10.86
C THR A 32 -0.15 6.65 10.57
N ARG A 33 -0.68 7.48 9.68
CA ARG A 33 -2.09 7.49 9.27
C ARG A 33 -2.32 6.77 7.96
N ARG A 34 -1.25 6.32 7.30
CA ARG A 34 -1.37 5.52 6.09
C ARG A 34 -1.82 4.13 6.48
N ILE A 35 -3.08 3.84 6.18
CA ILE A 35 -3.66 2.50 6.30
C ILE A 35 -2.85 1.59 5.37
N ASP A 36 -2.44 0.40 5.85
CA ASP A 36 -1.79 -0.57 4.98
C ASP A 36 -2.76 -0.93 3.86
N TRP A 37 -2.30 -1.06 2.62
CA TRP A 37 -3.16 -1.45 1.51
C TRP A 37 -3.89 -2.78 1.80
N PHE A 38 -3.27 -3.66 2.60
CA PHE A 38 -3.87 -4.91 3.07
C PHE A 38 -5.11 -4.67 3.93
N ASP A 39 -5.08 -3.66 4.80
CA ASP A 39 -6.18 -3.29 5.68
C ASP A 39 -7.37 -2.68 4.91
N GLU A 40 -7.13 -2.23 3.66
CA GLU A 40 -8.17 -1.70 2.76
C GLU A 40 -8.91 -2.80 1.98
N LEU A 41 -8.42 -4.04 2.00
CA LEU A 41 -9.05 -5.16 1.30
C LEU A 41 -10.33 -5.65 1.99
N SER A 42 -11.20 -6.32 1.22
CA SER A 42 -12.32 -7.05 1.82
C SER A 42 -11.82 -8.20 2.72
N PRO A 43 -12.59 -8.62 3.73
CA PRO A 43 -12.21 -9.76 4.58
C PRO A 43 -11.91 -11.03 3.79
N ASP A 44 -12.66 -11.28 2.71
CA ASP A 44 -12.45 -12.43 1.83
C ASP A 44 -11.09 -12.34 1.11
N ASN A 45 -10.75 -11.18 0.55
CA ASN A 45 -9.45 -10.97 -0.11
C ASN A 45 -8.28 -11.07 0.90
N GLN A 46 -8.45 -10.56 2.12
CA GLN A 46 -7.45 -10.73 3.19
C GLN A 46 -7.26 -12.21 3.53
N SER A 47 -8.35 -12.96 3.64
CA SER A 47 -8.32 -14.41 3.90
C SER A 47 -7.58 -15.16 2.79
N ASP A 48 -7.89 -14.89 1.52
CA ASP A 48 -7.25 -15.53 0.36
C ASP A 48 -5.73 -15.27 0.33
N ILE A 49 -5.30 -14.04 0.65
CA ILE A 49 -3.88 -13.68 0.72
C ILE A 49 -3.20 -14.42 1.88
N LEU A 50 -3.80 -14.44 3.06
CA LEU A 50 -3.24 -15.14 4.23
C LEU A 50 -3.15 -16.65 3.98
N GLU A 51 -4.12 -17.24 3.30
CA GLU A 51 -4.07 -18.63 2.86
C GLU A 51 -2.91 -18.86 1.88
N GLY A 52 -2.76 -18.00 0.86
CA GLY A 52 -1.66 -18.09 -0.11
C GLY A 52 -0.27 -18.00 0.54
N ILE A 53 -0.12 -17.13 1.55
CA ILE A 53 1.12 -17.04 2.34
C ILE A 53 1.37 -18.34 3.10
N ALA A 54 0.36 -18.87 3.81
CA ALA A 54 0.49 -20.12 4.56
C ALA A 54 0.81 -21.32 3.65
N GLN A 55 0.22 -21.37 2.46
CA GLN A 55 0.53 -22.38 1.44
C GLN A 55 1.98 -22.24 0.96
N ALA A 56 2.46 -21.02 0.72
CA ALA A 56 3.83 -20.78 0.30
C ALA A 56 4.86 -21.18 1.37
N ASP A 57 4.59 -20.85 2.64
CA ASP A 57 5.41 -21.24 3.79
C ASP A 57 5.47 -22.77 3.98
N ALA A 58 4.37 -23.47 3.64
CA ALA A 58 4.31 -24.93 3.62
C ALA A 58 5.00 -25.56 2.39
N GLY A 59 5.54 -24.75 1.48
CA GLY A 59 6.20 -25.21 0.25
C GLY A 59 5.23 -25.58 -0.87
N ASN A 60 3.94 -25.28 -0.74
CA ASN A 60 2.91 -25.53 -1.76
C ASN A 60 2.96 -24.47 -2.87
N THR A 61 4.14 -24.27 -3.45
CA THR A 61 4.36 -23.34 -4.57
C THR A 61 4.70 -24.11 -5.83
N VAL A 62 4.39 -23.52 -6.98
CA VAL A 62 4.86 -24.01 -8.28
C VAL A 62 5.91 -23.06 -8.84
N PRO A 63 6.89 -23.55 -9.61
CA PRO A 63 7.83 -22.69 -10.30
C PRO A 63 7.09 -21.70 -11.22
N HIS A 64 7.62 -20.48 -11.32
CA HIS A 64 7.04 -19.43 -12.17
C HIS A 64 6.80 -19.90 -13.62
N SER A 65 7.73 -20.68 -14.18
CA SER A 65 7.61 -21.23 -15.53
C SER A 65 6.43 -22.19 -15.72
N GLU A 66 5.97 -22.83 -14.65
CA GLU A 66 4.79 -23.70 -14.64
C GLU A 66 3.51 -22.88 -14.47
N ALA A 67 3.52 -21.89 -13.56
CA ALA A 67 2.41 -20.95 -13.41
C ALA A 67 2.08 -20.23 -14.73
N VAL A 68 3.09 -19.71 -15.43
CA VAL A 68 2.91 -19.04 -16.73
C VAL A 68 2.26 -19.97 -17.77
N LYS A 69 2.62 -21.25 -17.79
CA LYS A 69 1.99 -22.23 -18.69
C LYS A 69 0.51 -22.45 -18.35
N LEU A 70 0.18 -22.52 -17.05
CA LEU A 70 -1.19 -22.72 -16.58
C LEU A 70 -2.11 -21.57 -16.97
N PHE A 71 -1.62 -20.33 -16.95
CA PHE A 71 -2.40 -19.14 -17.32
C PHE A 71 -2.26 -18.72 -18.78
N GLY A 72 -1.24 -19.22 -19.49
CA GLY A 72 -1.02 -18.92 -20.91
C GLY A 72 -2.19 -19.33 -21.81
N LYS A 73 -2.98 -20.35 -21.44
CA LYS A 73 -4.22 -20.72 -22.14
C LYS A 73 -5.28 -19.62 -22.15
N TRP A 74 -5.18 -18.64 -21.23
CA TRP A 74 -6.14 -17.54 -21.08
C TRP A 74 -5.59 -16.22 -21.64
N GLY A 75 -4.45 -16.24 -22.33
CA GLY A 75 -3.87 -15.06 -22.98
C GLY A 75 -3.27 -14.04 -22.02
N LEU A 76 -3.17 -14.37 -20.74
CA LEU A 76 -2.49 -13.58 -19.72
C LEU A 76 -0.98 -13.71 -19.99
N LYS A 77 -0.39 -12.66 -20.54
CA LYS A 77 1.05 -12.54 -20.82
C LYS A 77 1.70 -11.59 -19.83
#